data_AF-A0A8B8GA86-F1
#
_entry.id   AF-A0A8B8GA86-F1
#
_cell.length_a   1.000
_cell.length_b   1.000
_cell.length_c   1.000
_cell.angle_alpha   90.00
_cell.angle_beta   90.00
_cell.angle_gamma   90.00
#
_symmetry.space_group_name_H-M   'P 1'
#
loop_
_entity.id
_entity.type
_entity.pdbx_description
1 polymer ?
#
loop_
_entity_poly.entity_id
_entity_poly.type
_entity_poly.pdbx_seq_one_letter_code
_entity_poly.pdbx_strand_id
1 'polypeptide(L)'
;MFNIPEKPVIFRGNESRQDVAKRFMKEVTEIVRKVEDLLKTNKPIIITEEEQKTHVMKITCDLCKNKFSDKNHKVANHCHLSGKFGHTLCNTCNLKLEKPNFVSCILHNLTNYDAHFIVTELGCDTNQTTVIPNSEEKFISFSKHVSNNFTIRFIDSCRFMPSKLSKLAENLII
;
A
#
# COMPACT_ATOMS: atom_id res chain seq x y z
N MET A 1 14.78 8.81 -9.17
CA MET A 1 13.70 7.80 -9.30
C MET A 1 12.87 7.87 -8.02
N PHE A 2 11.72 8.57 -8.08
CA PHE A 2 10.72 8.84 -7.02
C PHE A 2 11.16 9.37 -5.63
N ASN A 3 12.43 9.27 -5.22
CA ASN A 3 13.00 9.83 -3.98
C ASN A 3 12.15 9.52 -2.73
N ILE A 4 11.76 8.25 -2.60
CA ILE A 4 11.06 7.72 -1.42
C ILE A 4 12.11 7.38 -0.35
N PRO A 5 11.96 7.82 0.90
CA PRO A 5 12.93 7.52 1.96
C PRO A 5 13.04 6.01 2.22
N GLU A 6 14.26 5.48 2.21
CA GLU A 6 14.55 4.08 2.57
C GLU A 6 15.05 3.92 4.01
N LYS A 7 15.48 5.02 4.63
CA LYS A 7 15.93 5.06 6.02
C LYS A 7 14.88 5.74 6.90
N PRO A 8 14.84 5.41 8.22
CA PRO A 8 13.94 6.08 9.14
C PRO A 8 14.11 7.60 9.11
N VAL A 9 12.99 8.32 8.97
CA VAL A 9 12.94 9.78 9.07
C VAL A 9 12.57 10.13 10.51
N ILE A 10 13.47 10.85 11.20
CA ILE A 10 13.28 11.22 12.60
C ILE A 10 13.00 12.71 12.68
N PHE A 11 11.87 13.06 13.30
CA PHE A 11 11.55 14.43 13.67
C PHE A 11 11.17 14.47 15.15
N ARG A 12 11.71 15.46 15.88
CA ARG A 12 11.41 15.70 17.29
C ARG A 12 10.97 17.14 17.46
N GLY A 13 9.79 17.33 18.03
CA GLY A 13 9.31 18.66 18.44
C GLY A 13 10.17 19.25 19.57
N ASN A 14 9.98 20.54 19.82
CA ASN A 14 10.51 21.24 20.99
C ASN A 14 9.51 22.31 21.45
N GLU A 15 9.82 23.05 22.52
CA GLU A 15 8.91 24.09 23.06
C GLU A 15 8.44 25.09 22.00
N SER A 16 9.31 25.41 21.04
CA SER A 16 9.04 26.30 19.91
C SER A 16 8.46 25.62 18.65
N ARG A 17 8.37 24.29 18.61
CA ARG A 17 7.90 23.50 17.44
C ARG A 17 7.05 22.31 17.90
N GLN A 18 5.77 22.60 18.13
CA GLN A 18 4.79 21.64 18.61
C GLN A 18 3.98 20.97 17.49
N ASP A 19 4.22 21.34 16.23
CA ASP A 19 3.47 20.90 15.03
C ASP A 19 3.88 19.51 14.52
N VAL A 20 4.23 18.60 15.43
CA VAL A 20 4.74 17.25 15.11
C VAL A 20 3.72 16.46 14.29
N ALA A 21 2.44 16.47 14.68
CA ALA A 21 1.38 15.78 13.96
C ALA A 21 1.18 16.35 12.55
N LYS A 22 1.16 17.69 12.43
CA LYS A 22 1.06 18.38 11.14
C LYS A 22 2.21 18.03 10.22
N ARG A 23 3.44 18.05 10.73
CA ARG A 23 4.63 17.67 9.96
C ARG A 23 4.59 16.21 9.55
N PHE A 24 4.22 15.31 10.47
CA PHE A 24 4.02 13.90 10.17
C PHE A 24 3.03 13.70 9.02
N MET A 25 1.85 14.34 9.10
CA MET A 25 0.84 14.24 8.06
C MET A 25 1.31 14.79 6.71
N LYS A 26 2.03 15.91 6.72
CA LYS A 26 2.63 16.47 5.51
C LYS A 26 3.61 15.49 4.85
N GLU A 27 4.56 14.96 5.63
CA GLU A 27 5.59 14.02 5.14
C GLU A 27 4.97 12.73 4.61
N VAL A 28 4.06 12.11 5.36
CA VAL A 28 3.37 10.88 4.93
C VAL A 28 2.59 11.15 3.64
N THR A 29 1.92 12.30 3.53
CA THR A 29 1.19 12.66 2.29
C THR A 29 2.14 12.83 1.11
N GLU A 30 3.30 13.47 1.29
CA GLU A 30 4.31 13.61 0.23
C GLU A 30 4.90 12.27 -0.20
N ILE A 31 5.16 11.35 0.75
CA ILE A 31 5.58 9.98 0.44
C ILE A 31 4.50 9.26 -0.35
N VAL A 32 3.23 9.36 0.06
CA VAL A 32 2.13 8.68 -0.63
C VAL A 32 1.92 9.20 -2.05
N ARG A 33 2.06 10.51 -2.30
CA ARG A 33 2.04 11.06 -3.68
C ARG A 33 3.12 10.44 -4.55
N LYS A 34 4.34 10.30 -4.03
CA LYS A 34 5.45 9.64 -4.76
C LYS A 34 5.16 8.16 -5.03
N VAL A 35 4.53 7.46 -4.07
CA VAL A 35 4.11 6.06 -4.26
C VAL A 35 3.00 5.96 -5.31
N GLU A 36 2.02 6.86 -5.30
CA GLU A 36 0.96 6.92 -6.31
C GLU A 36 1.55 7.10 -7.71
N ASP A 37 2.47 8.04 -7.89
CA ASP A 37 3.15 8.28 -9.16
C ASP A 37 3.99 7.07 -9.60
N LEU A 38 4.65 6.41 -8.64
CA LEU A 38 5.37 5.16 -8.89
C LEU A 38 4.41 4.07 -9.38
N LEU A 39 3.27 3.88 -8.72
CA LEU A 39 2.28 2.86 -9.09
C LEU A 39 1.58 3.13 -10.42
N LYS A 40 1.48 4.39 -10.87
CA LYS A 40 1.01 4.77 -12.21
C LYS A 40 1.95 4.33 -13.35
N THR A 41 3.20 4.01 -13.04
CA THR A 41 4.16 3.54 -14.05
C THR A 41 3.66 2.25 -14.72
N ASN A 42 3.77 2.20 -16.04
CA ASN A 42 3.45 1.05 -16.88
C ASN A 42 4.54 0.83 -17.93
N LYS A 43 5.64 0.18 -17.51
CA LYS A 43 6.72 -0.16 -18.43
C LYS A 43 6.29 -1.27 -19.39
N PRO A 44 6.73 -1.23 -20.65
CA PRO A 44 6.48 -2.32 -21.60
C PRO A 44 7.08 -3.63 -21.07
N ILE A 45 6.44 -4.73 -21.45
CA ILE A 45 6.89 -6.07 -21.07
C ILE A 45 8.29 -6.35 -21.63
N ILE A 46 9.15 -6.88 -20.75
CA ILE A 46 10.46 -7.42 -21.05
C ILE A 46 10.35 -8.93 -20.84
N ILE A 47 10.40 -9.67 -21.94
CA ILE A 47 10.31 -11.12 -21.96
C ILE A 47 11.48 -11.67 -22.76
N THR A 48 12.20 -12.63 -22.18
CA THR A 48 13.30 -13.33 -22.86
C THR A 48 12.76 -14.37 -23.85
N GLU A 49 13.60 -14.85 -24.76
CA GLU A 49 13.20 -15.90 -25.72
C GLU A 49 12.74 -17.19 -25.03
N GLU A 50 13.41 -17.58 -23.93
CA GLU A 50 13.07 -18.78 -23.16
C GLU A 50 11.71 -18.63 -22.44
N GLU A 51 11.48 -17.47 -21.83
CA GLU A 51 10.18 -17.16 -21.20
C GLU A 51 9.07 -17.10 -22.24
N GLN A 52 9.34 -16.53 -23.42
CA GLN A 52 8.37 -16.48 -24.52
C GLN A 52 8.01 -17.90 -24.98
N LYS A 53 8.99 -18.80 -25.15
CA LYS A 53 8.74 -20.22 -25.47
C LYS A 53 7.89 -20.88 -24.39
N THR A 54 8.24 -20.70 -23.13
CA THR A 54 7.49 -21.23 -21.98
C THR A 54 6.05 -20.71 -21.96
N HIS A 55 5.86 -19.42 -22.19
CA HIS A 55 4.55 -18.78 -22.27
C HIS A 55 3.70 -19.36 -23.40
N VAL A 56 4.26 -19.50 -24.60
CA VAL A 56 3.58 -20.05 -25.78
C VAL A 56 3.18 -21.52 -25.54
N MET A 57 4.06 -22.33 -24.97
CA MET A 57 3.79 -23.75 -24.70
C MET A 57 2.81 -23.97 -23.53
N LYS A 58 2.60 -22.97 -22.68
CA LYS A 58 1.70 -23.09 -21.53
C LYS A 58 0.24 -23.26 -21.97
N ILE A 59 -0.42 -24.29 -21.45
CA ILE A 59 -1.84 -24.62 -21.73
C ILE A 59 -2.79 -24.29 -20.56
N THR A 60 -2.25 -24.03 -19.36
CA THR A 60 -3.02 -23.71 -18.15
C THR A 60 -2.52 -22.44 -17.48
N CYS A 61 -3.43 -21.70 -16.85
CA CYS A 61 -3.12 -20.51 -16.07
C CYS A 61 -2.26 -20.84 -14.84
N ASP A 62 -1.21 -20.04 -14.59
CA ASP A 62 -0.34 -20.24 -13.42
C ASP A 62 -1.06 -20.01 -12.08
N LEU A 63 -2.11 -19.19 -12.04
CA LEU A 63 -2.86 -18.87 -10.82
C LEU A 63 -4.01 -19.85 -10.55
N CYS A 64 -5.02 -19.89 -11.43
CA CYS A 64 -6.21 -20.72 -11.22
C CYS A 64 -6.08 -22.16 -11.74
N LYS A 65 -4.98 -22.51 -12.42
CA LYS A 65 -4.70 -23.83 -13.02
C LYS A 65 -5.68 -24.32 -14.10
N ASN A 66 -6.68 -23.52 -14.46
CA ASN A 66 -7.61 -23.83 -15.55
C ASN A 66 -6.96 -23.68 -16.93
N LYS A 67 -7.47 -24.43 -17.92
CA LYS A 67 -7.07 -24.30 -19.33
C LYS A 67 -7.52 -22.95 -19.91
N PHE A 68 -6.74 -22.43 -20.86
CA PHE A 68 -7.12 -21.24 -21.61
C PHE A 68 -8.25 -21.52 -22.59
N SER A 69 -9.03 -20.49 -22.92
CA SER A 69 -10.11 -20.56 -23.91
C SER A 69 -10.25 -19.22 -24.62
N ASP A 70 -11.00 -19.15 -25.72
CA ASP A 70 -11.20 -17.89 -26.45
C ASP A 70 -11.86 -16.81 -25.59
N LYS A 71 -12.79 -17.21 -24.71
CA LYS A 71 -13.45 -16.30 -23.75
C LYS A 71 -12.53 -15.84 -22.62
N ASN A 72 -11.52 -16.63 -22.27
CA ASN A 72 -10.59 -16.34 -21.20
C ASN A 72 -9.16 -16.70 -21.64
N HIS A 73 -8.64 -15.88 -22.53
CA HIS A 73 -7.42 -16.13 -23.26
C HIS A 73 -6.17 -15.99 -22.39
N LYS A 74 -5.07 -16.51 -22.91
CA LYS A 74 -3.75 -16.47 -22.29
C LYS A 74 -3.15 -15.06 -22.38
N VAL A 75 -2.63 -14.56 -21.26
CA VAL A 75 -2.03 -13.23 -21.11
C VAL A 75 -0.66 -13.36 -20.45
N ALA A 76 0.33 -12.63 -20.97
CA ALA A 76 1.65 -12.51 -20.37
C ALA A 76 1.64 -11.42 -19.30
N ASN A 77 1.46 -11.81 -18.04
CA ASN A 77 1.50 -10.88 -16.91
C ASN A 77 2.94 -10.44 -16.63
N HIS A 78 3.13 -9.16 -16.33
CA HIS A 78 4.45 -8.58 -16.08
C HIS A 78 4.39 -7.52 -14.97
N CYS A 79 5.54 -7.25 -14.36
CA CYS A 79 5.67 -6.18 -13.38
C CYS A 79 5.69 -4.82 -14.08
N HIS A 80 4.67 -3.99 -13.89
CA HIS A 80 4.58 -2.67 -14.53
C HIS A 80 5.71 -1.68 -14.11
N LEU A 81 6.43 -1.95 -13.01
CA LEU A 81 7.56 -1.13 -12.54
C LEU A 81 8.90 -1.51 -13.17
N SER A 82 9.14 -2.80 -13.36
CA SER A 82 10.40 -3.32 -13.91
C SER A 82 10.30 -3.72 -15.38
N GLY A 83 9.10 -3.91 -15.91
CA GLY A 83 8.81 -4.51 -17.21
C GLY A 83 8.92 -6.04 -17.21
N LYS A 84 9.57 -6.65 -16.21
CA LYS A 84 9.89 -8.09 -16.23
C LYS A 84 8.64 -8.96 -16.28
N PHE A 85 8.64 -9.93 -17.20
CA PHE A 85 7.67 -11.01 -17.22
C PHE A 85 7.58 -11.71 -15.85
N GLY A 86 6.36 -12.10 -15.47
CA GLY A 86 6.11 -12.79 -14.21
C GLY A 86 5.44 -14.15 -14.44
N HIS A 87 4.24 -14.15 -15.03
CA HIS A 87 3.41 -15.34 -15.10
C HIS A 87 2.61 -15.42 -16.40
N THR A 88 2.23 -16.64 -16.75
CA THR A 88 1.26 -16.91 -17.83
C THR A 88 -0.12 -17.10 -17.22
N LEU A 89 -0.97 -16.07 -17.35
CA LEU A 89 -2.27 -16.02 -16.70
C LEU A 89 -3.40 -16.09 -17.71
N CYS A 90 -4.60 -16.42 -17.25
CA CYS A 90 -5.82 -16.16 -18.03
C CYS A 90 -6.23 -14.71 -17.80
N ASN A 91 -6.93 -14.09 -18.76
CA ASN A 91 -7.36 -12.70 -18.68
C ASN A 91 -8.09 -12.37 -17.37
N THR A 92 -8.97 -13.26 -16.91
CA THR A 92 -9.71 -13.09 -15.64
C THR A 92 -8.77 -13.01 -14.43
N CYS A 93 -7.76 -13.88 -14.35
CA CYS A 93 -6.79 -13.84 -13.26
C CYS A 93 -5.89 -12.61 -13.35
N ASN A 94 -5.51 -12.21 -14.56
CA ASN A 94 -4.70 -11.01 -14.77
C ASN A 94 -5.42 -9.75 -14.28
N LEU A 95 -6.70 -9.58 -14.62
CA LEU A 95 -7.51 -8.44 -14.18
C LEU A 95 -7.71 -8.40 -12.67
N LYS A 96 -7.74 -9.57 -11.99
CA LYS A 96 -7.84 -9.65 -10.53
C LYS A 96 -6.55 -9.24 -9.81
N LEU A 97 -5.41 -9.18 -10.49
CA LEU A 97 -4.16 -8.66 -9.93
C LEU A 97 -4.17 -7.13 -9.97
N GLU A 98 -5.10 -6.54 -9.21
CA GLU A 98 -5.21 -5.10 -9.08
C GLU A 98 -4.09 -4.55 -8.19
N LYS A 99 -3.49 -3.45 -8.63
CA LYS A 99 -2.60 -2.68 -7.77
C LYS A 99 -3.42 -2.02 -6.67
N PRO A 100 -2.92 -1.98 -5.42
CA PRO A 100 -3.61 -1.26 -4.36
C PRO A 100 -3.73 0.22 -4.74
N ASN A 101 -4.90 0.78 -4.49
CA ASN A 101 -5.20 2.20 -4.64
C ASN A 101 -5.03 2.97 -3.31
N PHE A 102 -4.20 2.44 -2.42
CA PHE A 102 -3.92 3.03 -1.12
C PHE A 102 -2.55 2.63 -0.60
N VAL A 103 -2.03 3.44 0.33
CA VAL A 103 -0.87 3.10 1.15
C VAL A 103 -1.33 2.92 2.59
N SER A 104 -0.94 1.81 3.22
CA SER A 104 -1.22 1.56 4.64
C SER A 104 -0.16 2.20 5.52
N CYS A 105 -0.56 3.14 6.37
CA CYS A 105 0.24 3.65 7.47
C CYS A 105 -0.11 2.85 8.74
N ILE A 106 0.77 1.94 9.13
CA ILE A 106 0.54 1.02 10.23
C ILE A 106 1.20 1.58 11.48
N LEU A 107 0.41 1.85 12.52
CA LEU A 107 0.88 2.28 13.83
C LEU A 107 0.42 1.28 14.89
N HIS A 108 1.27 0.96 15.85
CA HIS A 108 0.93 0.02 16.89
C HIS A 108 0.26 0.73 18.07
N ASN A 109 -0.96 0.31 18.41
CA ASN A 109 -1.80 0.93 19.44
C ASN A 109 -2.27 2.35 19.06
N LEU A 110 -2.46 2.57 17.75
CA LEU A 110 -2.86 3.85 17.17
C LEU A 110 -4.09 4.45 17.88
N THR A 111 -5.14 3.64 18.06
CA THR A 111 -6.43 4.12 18.57
C THR A 111 -6.31 4.77 19.94
N ASN A 112 -5.39 4.30 20.79
CA ASN A 112 -5.28 4.77 22.18
C ASN A 112 -4.18 5.83 22.37
N TYR A 113 -3.30 6.04 21.39
CA TYR A 113 -2.15 6.93 21.50
C TYR A 113 -2.19 8.03 20.43
N ASP A 114 -1.84 7.71 19.18
CA ASP A 114 -1.55 8.76 18.19
C ASP A 114 -2.79 9.27 17.43
N ALA A 115 -3.90 8.53 17.46
CA ALA A 115 -5.07 8.81 16.63
C ALA A 115 -5.63 10.22 16.85
N HIS A 116 -5.76 10.67 18.09
CA HIS A 116 -6.34 11.97 18.41
C HIS A 116 -5.49 13.14 17.87
N PHE A 117 -4.16 13.01 17.87
CA PHE A 117 -3.28 14.00 17.25
C PHE A 117 -3.40 13.97 15.72
N ILE A 118 -3.37 12.79 15.12
CA ILE A 118 -3.39 12.66 13.66
C ILE A 118 -4.73 13.14 13.07
N VAL A 119 -5.85 12.79 13.70
CA VAL A 119 -7.19 13.12 13.18
C VAL A 119 -7.43 14.63 13.14
N THR A 120 -6.88 15.40 14.08
CA THR A 120 -6.98 16.87 14.07
C THR A 120 -6.35 17.49 12.82
N GLU A 121 -5.33 16.85 12.25
CA GLU A 121 -4.63 17.31 11.06
C GLU A 121 -5.30 16.84 9.74
N LEU A 122 -6.30 15.96 9.83
CA LEU A 122 -7.04 15.50 8.65
C LEU A 122 -8.00 16.56 8.12
N GLY A 123 -8.60 17.36 9.01
CA GLY A 123 -9.54 18.44 8.66
C GLY A 123 -8.87 19.74 8.20
N CYS A 124 -7.55 19.80 8.16
CA CYS A 124 -6.80 20.99 7.78
C CYS A 124 -6.80 21.28 6.27
N ASP A 125 -7.34 20.40 5.44
CA ASP A 125 -7.50 20.60 4.00
C ASP A 125 -8.88 20.15 3.50
N THR A 126 -9.20 20.48 2.23
CA THR A 126 -10.48 20.13 1.60
C THR A 126 -10.55 18.67 1.14
N ASN A 127 -9.56 17.84 1.46
CA ASN A 127 -9.52 16.47 0.99
C ASN A 127 -10.50 15.59 1.77
N GLN A 128 -11.18 14.69 1.05
CA GLN A 128 -12.12 13.78 1.67
C GLN A 128 -11.41 12.88 2.69
N THR A 129 -12.04 12.70 3.84
CA THR A 129 -11.61 11.77 4.88
C THR A 129 -12.68 10.70 5.06
N THR A 130 -12.27 9.44 5.14
CA THR A 130 -13.16 8.31 5.42
C THR A 130 -12.77 7.71 6.76
N VAL A 131 -13.74 7.51 7.66
CA VAL A 131 -13.48 7.01 9.02
C VAL A 131 -14.36 5.80 9.30
N ILE A 132 -13.78 4.77 9.93
CA ILE A 132 -14.49 3.63 10.50
C ILE A 132 -14.41 3.76 12.03
N PRO A 133 -15.42 4.38 12.67
CA PRO A 133 -15.42 4.58 14.11
C PRO A 133 -15.82 3.28 14.85
N ASN A 134 -15.28 3.10 16.05
CA ASN A 134 -15.76 2.15 17.06
C ASN A 134 -16.56 2.87 18.16
N SER A 135 -16.12 4.07 18.54
CA SER A 135 -16.87 5.02 19.36
C SER A 135 -16.52 6.44 18.90
N GLU A 136 -17.09 7.47 19.54
CA GLU A 136 -16.79 8.88 19.25
C GLU A 136 -15.29 9.20 19.40
N GLU A 137 -14.62 8.55 20.33
CA GLU A 137 -13.19 8.76 20.62
C GLU A 137 -12.27 7.71 20.01
N LYS A 138 -12.80 6.55 19.62
CA LYS A 138 -12.01 5.40 19.17
C LYS A 138 -12.29 5.06 17.72
N PHE A 139 -11.27 5.21 16.88
CA PHE A 139 -11.33 4.85 15.45
C PHE A 139 -10.64 3.50 15.20
N ILE A 140 -11.29 2.61 14.44
CA ILE A 140 -10.72 1.33 13.98
C ILE A 140 -9.72 1.59 12.87
N SER A 141 -10.11 2.42 11.91
CA SER A 141 -9.28 2.91 10.82
C SER A 141 -9.81 4.25 10.35
N PHE A 142 -8.92 5.11 9.87
CA PHE A 142 -9.28 6.32 9.18
C PHE A 142 -8.39 6.48 7.96
N SER A 143 -8.90 7.12 6.92
CA SER A 143 -8.22 7.27 5.63
C SER A 143 -8.33 8.70 5.14
N LYS A 144 -7.24 9.21 4.57
CA LYS A 144 -7.16 10.52 3.92
C LYS A 144 -7.02 10.34 2.42
N HIS A 145 -7.85 11.02 1.62
CA HIS A 145 -7.65 11.05 0.18
C HIS A 145 -6.47 11.94 -0.18
N VAL A 146 -5.56 11.40 -1.00
CA VAL A 146 -4.42 12.15 -1.57
C VAL A 146 -4.74 12.62 -2.98
N SER A 147 -5.49 11.79 -3.71
CA SER A 147 -6.11 12.10 -5.00
C SER A 147 -7.50 11.46 -5.04
N ASN A 148 -8.26 11.66 -6.13
CA ASN A 148 -9.61 11.11 -6.28
C ASN A 148 -9.65 9.58 -6.10
N ASN A 149 -8.59 8.89 -6.53
CA ASN A 149 -8.55 7.43 -6.55
C ASN A 149 -7.48 6.84 -5.63
N PHE A 150 -6.78 7.65 -4.83
CA PHE A 150 -5.66 7.18 -4.01
C PHE A 150 -5.72 7.69 -2.58
N THR A 151 -5.57 6.79 -1.61
CA THR A 151 -5.76 7.11 -0.19
C THR A 151 -4.58 6.69 0.69
N ILE A 152 -4.39 7.39 1.80
CA ILE A 152 -3.58 6.94 2.94
C ILE A 152 -4.54 6.27 3.91
N ARG A 153 -4.27 5.03 4.32
CA ARG A 153 -5.09 4.31 5.30
C ARG A 153 -4.31 4.09 6.58
N PHE A 154 -4.78 4.66 7.68
CA PHE A 154 -4.20 4.46 9.00
C PHE A 154 -4.81 3.23 9.67
N ILE A 155 -3.95 2.35 10.15
CA ILE A 155 -4.34 1.03 10.69
C ILE A 155 -3.67 0.83 12.05
N ASP A 156 -4.46 0.42 13.04
CA ASP A 156 -3.95 -0.02 14.34
C ASP A 156 -3.53 -1.49 14.29
N SER A 157 -2.23 -1.76 14.33
CA SER A 157 -1.73 -3.15 14.31
C SER A 157 -2.06 -3.93 15.58
N CYS A 158 -2.34 -3.25 16.71
CA CYS A 158 -2.67 -3.89 17.98
C CYS A 158 -4.03 -4.62 17.92
N ARG A 159 -4.88 -4.29 16.93
CA ARG A 159 -6.14 -5.00 16.66
C ARG A 159 -5.94 -6.41 16.10
N PHE A 160 -4.80 -6.67 15.46
CA PHE A 160 -4.44 -7.97 14.90
C PHE A 160 -3.48 -8.72 15.83
N MET A 161 -2.59 -7.98 16.50
CA MET A 161 -1.58 -8.51 17.42
C MET A 161 -1.68 -7.79 18.77
N PRO A 162 -2.58 -8.22 19.68
CA PRO A 162 -2.88 -7.55 20.94
C PRO A 162 -1.81 -7.83 21.99
N SER A 163 -0.58 -7.40 21.74
CA SER A 163 0.56 -7.58 22.63
C SER A 163 1.52 -6.41 22.48
N LYS A 164 2.23 -6.05 23.56
CA LYS A 164 3.21 -4.96 23.53
C LYS A 164 4.30 -5.21 22.50
N LEU A 165 4.80 -4.15 21.86
CA LEU A 165 5.92 -4.23 20.91
C LEU A 165 7.13 -4.97 21.47
N SER A 166 7.46 -4.80 22.76
CA SER A 166 8.57 -5.53 23.40
C SER A 166 8.38 -7.04 23.34
N LYS A 167 7.16 -7.53 23.60
CA LYS A 167 6.83 -8.95 23.54
C LYS A 167 6.82 -9.47 22.11
N LEU A 168 6.33 -8.67 21.16
CA LEU A 168 6.37 -9.03 19.74
C LEU A 168 7.81 -9.11 19.22
N ALA A 169 8.68 -8.18 19.62
CA ALA A 169 10.09 -8.17 19.25
C ALA A 169 10.85 -9.39 19.80
N GLU A 170 10.58 -9.79 21.05
CA GLU A 170 11.15 -11.02 21.64
C GLU A 170 10.78 -12.28 20.84
N ASN A 171 9.57 -12.33 20.29
CA ASN A 171 9.08 -13.48 19.52
C ASN A 171 9.52 -13.45 18.04
N LEU A 172 10.20 -12.38 17.60
CA LEU A 172 10.73 -12.21 16.25
C LEU A 172 12.20 -12.62 16.12
N ILE A 173 12.76 -13.31 17.11
CA ILE A 173 14.11 -13.88 17.01
C ILE A 173 14.08 -14.95 15.90
N ILE A 174 14.57 -14.55 14.72
CA ILE A 174 14.93 -15.40 13.58
C ILE A 174 16.39 -15.81 13.74
#